data_AF-A0A7M7NTB6-F1
#
_entry.id   AF-A0A7M7NTB6-F1
#
_cell.length_a   1.000
_cell.length_b   1.000
_cell.length_c   1.000
_cell.angle_alpha   90.00
_cell.angle_beta   90.00
_cell.angle_gamma   90.00
#
_symmetry.space_group_name_H-M   'P 1'
#
loop_
_entity.id
_entity.type
_entity.pdbx_description
1 polymer ?
#
loop_
_entity_poly.entity_id
_entity_poly.type
_entity_poly.pdbx_seq_one_letter_code
_entity_poly.pdbx_strand_id
1 'polypeptide(L)' 'MCHSTMEREFLKNFKFINGARLCLISSDRNSLRRQVVQLDLEEQWRFRLRDEFQTANVAAEQPLFMLTGRHEEERS' A
#
# COMPACT_ATOMS: atom_id res chain seq x y z
N MET A 1 -13.32 -14.93 -5.30
CA MET A 1 -12.23 -13.98 -5.00
C MET A 1 -12.09 -13.06 -6.20
N CYS A 2 -12.25 -11.75 -6.02
CA CYS A 2 -12.08 -10.80 -7.12
C CYS A 2 -10.58 -10.62 -7.34
N HIS A 3 -10.03 -11.15 -8.44
CA HIS A 3 -8.68 -10.85 -8.89
C HIS A 3 -8.73 -9.65 -9.82
N SER A 4 -9.06 -8.48 -9.28
CA SER A 4 -8.82 -7.23 -9.98
C SER A 4 -7.32 -6.96 -9.92
N THR A 5 -6.61 -7.33 -10.98
CA THR A 5 -5.19 -7.02 -11.12
C THR A 5 -5.08 -5.57 -11.57
N MET A 6 -4.46 -4.72 -10.75
CA MET A 6 -4.08 -3.38 -11.19
C MET A 6 -2.69 -3.45 -11.80
N GLU A 7 -2.55 -3.01 -13.04
CA GLU A 7 -1.25 -2.90 -13.70
C GLU A 7 -0.47 -1.70 -13.13
N ARG A 8 0.85 -1.85 -13.00
CA ARG A 8 1.75 -0.76 -12.55
C ARG A 8 1.54 0.49 -13.41
N GLU A 9 1.41 0.30 -14.72
CA GLU A 9 1.18 1.35 -15.70
C GLU A 9 -0.08 2.16 -15.42
N PHE A 10 -1.13 1.55 -14.85
CA PHE A 10 -2.33 2.29 -14.46
C PHE A 10 -2.02 3.27 -13.33
N LEU A 11 -1.37 2.81 -12.26
CA LEU A 11 -1.06 3.66 -11.10
C LEU A 11 -0.11 4.79 -11.48
N LYS A 12 0.87 4.51 -12.34
CA LYS A 12 1.82 5.53 -12.82
C LYS A 12 1.15 6.64 -13.64
N ASN A 13 0.15 6.29 -14.44
CA ASN A 13 -0.58 7.26 -15.27
C ASN A 13 -1.76 7.91 -14.54
N PHE A 14 -2.14 7.40 -13.37
CA PHE A 14 -3.24 7.95 -12.60
C PHE A 14 -2.82 9.24 -11.90
N LYS A 15 -3.52 10.33 -12.17
CA LYS A 15 -3.30 11.61 -11.48
C LYS A 15 -4.00 11.60 -10.13
N PHE A 16 -3.25 11.32 -9.08
CA PHE A 16 -3.75 11.39 -7.72
C PHE A 16 -3.90 12.85 -7.27
N ILE A 17 -4.96 13.12 -6.51
CA ILE A 17 -5.08 14.41 -5.82
C ILE A 17 -3.95 14.55 -4.81
N ASN A 18 -3.41 15.76 -4.64
CA ASN A 18 -2.41 16.01 -3.62
C ASN A 18 -2.97 15.68 -2.22
N GLY A 19 -2.23 14.89 -1.44
CA GLY A 19 -2.69 14.38 -0.16
C GLY A 19 -3.62 13.17 -0.24
N ALA A 20 -3.80 12.54 -1.41
CA ALA A 20 -4.46 11.25 -1.51
C ALA A 20 -3.84 10.23 -0.56
N ARG A 21 -4.65 9.28 -0.07
CA ARG A 21 -4.21 8.21 0.83
C ARG A 21 -4.31 6.86 0.14
N LEU A 22 -3.21 6.11 0.16
CA LEU A 22 -3.13 4.73 -0.29
C LEU A 22 -2.98 3.81 0.92
N CYS A 23 -3.61 2.64 0.87
CA CYS A 23 -3.47 1.61 1.89
C CYS A 23 -3.16 0.28 1.22
N LEU A 24 -2.01 -0.31 1.58
CA LEU A 24 -1.63 -1.66 1.18
C LEU A 24 -1.81 -2.58 2.40
N ILE A 25 -2.42 -3.75 2.18
CA ILE A 25 -2.69 -4.75 3.22
C ILE A 25 -2.13 -6.10 2.75
N SER A 26 -1.39 -6.78 3.61
CA SER A 26 -0.85 -8.11 3.33
C SER A 26 -0.67 -8.90 4.63
N SER A 27 -0.72 -10.23 4.57
CA SER A 27 -0.35 -11.11 5.69
C SER A 27 1.17 -11.27 5.87
N ASP A 28 1.98 -10.70 4.96
CA ASP A 28 3.45 -10.68 5.07
C ASP A 28 4.00 -9.25 4.96
N ARG A 29 4.75 -8.85 5.99
CA ARG A 29 5.42 -7.55 6.08
C ARG A 29 6.36 -7.28 4.90
N ASN A 30 7.10 -8.30 4.45
CA ASN A 30 8.05 -8.14 3.35
C ASN A 30 7.34 -7.96 2.01
N SER A 31 6.16 -8.56 1.86
CA SER A 31 5.31 -8.40 0.69
C SER A 31 4.80 -6.98 0.50
N LEU A 32 4.53 -6.23 1.57
CA LEU A 32 4.16 -4.80 1.47
C LEU A 32 5.27 -3.95 0.84
N ARG A 33 6.51 -4.11 1.32
CA ARG A 33 7.67 -3.39 0.75
C ARG A 33 7.89 -3.75 -0.71
N ARG A 34 7.79 -5.04 -1.05
CA ARG A 34 7.89 -5.49 -2.45
C ARG A 34 6.80 -4.90 -3.32
N GLN A 35 5.55 -4.82 -2.85
CA GLN A 35 4.46 -4.22 -3.62
C GLN A 35 4.69 -2.73 -3.90
N VAL A 36 5.22 -1.98 -2.92
CA VAL A 36 5.56 -0.56 -3.13
C VAL A 36 6.55 -0.36 -4.28
N VAL A 37 7.63 -1.14 -4.27
CA VAL A 37 8.64 -1.14 -5.36
C VAL A 37 8.02 -1.65 -6.67
N GLN A 38 7.23 -2.73 -6.59
CA GLN A 38 6.60 -3.34 -7.76
C GLN A 38 5.53 -2.45 -8.41
N LEU A 39 5.03 -1.43 -7.73
CA LEU A 39 4.04 -0.50 -8.25
C LEU A 39 4.64 0.90 -8.51
N ASP A 40 5.96 1.06 -8.37
CA ASP A 40 6.68 2.32 -8.62
C ASP A 40 6.16 3.49 -7.77
N LEU A 41 5.76 3.21 -6.52
CA LEU A 41 5.08 4.19 -5.66
C LEU A 41 6.07 5.06 -4.85
N GLU A 42 7.34 4.68 -4.79
CA GLU A 42 8.35 5.28 -3.89
C GLU A 42 8.65 6.75 -4.21
N GLU A 43 8.48 7.17 -5.46
CA GLU A 43 8.76 8.54 -5.89
C GLU A 43 7.69 9.54 -5.41
N GLN A 44 6.41 9.18 -5.53
CA GLN A 44 5.29 10.11 -5.30
C GLN A 44 4.55 9.89 -3.97
N TRP A 45 4.85 8.81 -3.26
CA TRP A 45 4.12 8.41 -2.05
C TRP A 45 5.05 8.31 -0.84
N ARG A 46 4.72 9.07 0.20
CA ARG A 46 5.36 8.93 1.51
C ARG A 46 4.65 7.87 2.34
N PHE A 47 5.29 6.71 2.47
CA PHE A 47 4.75 5.59 3.23
C PHE A 47 5.11 5.64 4.71
N ARG A 48 4.15 5.28 5.55
CA ARG A 48 4.30 4.99 6.98
C ARG A 48 3.78 3.60 7.25
N LEU A 49 4.68 2.72 7.67
CA LEU A 49 4.31 1.41 8.16
C LEU A 49 3.61 1.61 9.50
N ARG A 50 2.43 1.02 9.66
CA ARG A 50 1.74 0.96 10.94
C ARG A 50 1.97 -0.42 11.56
N ASP A 51 1.73 -0.50 12.87
CA ASP A 51 1.80 -1.75 13.61
C ASP A 51 0.80 -2.80 13.06
N GLU A 52 1.03 -4.05 13.44
CA GLU A 52 0.23 -5.21 13.07
C GLU A 52 -1.20 -5.08 13.62
N PHE A 53 -2.20 -5.42 12.79
CA PHE A 53 -3.59 -5.51 13.23
C PHE A 53 -4.11 -6.94 13.04
N GLN A 54 -4.65 -7.50 14.11
CA GLN A 54 -5.33 -8.78 14.06
C GLN A 54 -6.83 -8.53 13.84
N THR A 55 -7.36 -9.03 12.71
CA THR A 55 -8.75 -8.77 12.30
C THR A 55 -9.76 -9.80 12.80
N ALA A 56 -9.34 -10.77 13.61
CA ALA A 56 -10.23 -11.79 14.18
C ALA A 56 -9.95 -12.12 15.65
N ASN A 57 -11.02 -12.49 16.35
CA ASN A 57 -11.03 -12.86 17.78
C ASN A 57 -10.32 -14.20 18.09
N VAL A 58 -9.54 -14.75 17.15
CA VAL A 58 -8.91 -16.08 17.29
C VAL A 58 -7.41 -15.95 17.01
N ALA A 59 -6.60 -16.41 17.97
CA ALA A 59 -5.13 -16.40 17.90
C ALA A 59 -4.54 -17.27 16.76
N ALA A 60 -5.38 -17.97 15.99
CA ALA A 60 -4.98 -18.85 14.89
C ALA A 60 -4.92 -18.14 13.53
N GLU A 61 -5.42 -16.90 13.41
CA GLU A 61 -5.34 -16.15 12.16
C GLU A 61 -4.00 -15.41 12.03
N GLN A 62 -3.43 -15.41 10.81
CA GLN A 62 -2.18 -14.70 10.53
C GLN A 62 -2.41 -13.18 10.69
N PRO A 63 -1.45 -12.46 11.29
CA PRO A 63 -1.56 -11.01 11.45
C PRO A 63 -1.62 -10.33 10.09
N LEU A 64 -2.42 -9.26 9.98
CA LEU A 64 -2.40 -8.39 8.81
C LEU A 64 -1.49 -7.20 9.08
N PHE A 65 -0.65 -6.92 8.09
CA PHE A 65 0.21 -5.75 8.05
C PHE A 65 -0.45 -4.68 7.18
N MET A 66 -0.36 -3.43 7.63
CA MET A 66 -0.90 -2.28 6.93
C MET A 66 0.21 -1.26 6.64
N LEU A 67 0.33 -0.85 5.38
CA LEU A 67 1.23 0.22 4.96
C LEU A 67 0.40 1.34 4.34
N THR A 68 0.44 2.52 4.96
CA THR A 68 -0.30 3.69 4.49
C THR A 68 0.62 4.68 3.81
N GLY A 69 0.27 5.12 2.60
CA GLY A 69 0.98 6.14 1.84
C GLY A 69 0.18 7.43 1.75
N ARG A 70 0.86 8.58 1.76
CA ARG A 70 0.28 9.86 1.37
C ARG A 70 0.93 10.33 0.08
N HIS A 71 0.13 10.68 -0.91
CA HIS A 71 0.60 11.27 -2.15
C HIS A 71 1.10 12.69 -1.85
N GLU A 72 2.35 12.97 -2.19
CA GLU A 72 2.96 14.28 -2.08
C GLU A 72 3.45 14.66 -3.47
N GLU A 73 2.81 15.65 -4.08
CA GLU A 73 3.26 16.20 -5.34
C GLU A 73 4.59 16.94 -5.08
N GLU A 74 5.63 16.61 -5.85
CA GLU A 74 6.91 17.31 -5.78
C GLU A 74 6.64 18.78 -6.11
N ARG A 75 6.79 19.68 -5.13
CA ARG A 75 6.69 21.12 -5.36
C ARG A 75 7.85 21.52 -6.28
N SER A 76 7.56 21.67 -7.58
CA SER A 76 8.33 22.54 -8.48
C SER A 76 8.21 24.00 -8.04
#